data_AF-A0A4Q8LD12-F1
#
_entry.id   AF-A0A4Q8LD12-F1
#
_cell.length_a   1.000
_cell.length_b   1.000
_cell.length_c   1.000
_cell.angle_alpha   90.00
_cell.angle_beta   90.00
_cell.angle_gamma   90.00
#
_symmetry.space_group_name_H-M   'P 1'
#
loop_
_entity.id
_entity.type
_entity.pdbx_description
1 polymer ?
#
loop_
_entity_poly.entity_id
_entity_poly.type
_entity_poly.pdbx_seq_one_letter_code
_entity_poly.pdbx_strand_id
1 'polypeptide(L)'
;MRIQITHNQVTIEATLDLGHRVTVSRTWQRRNGSRTGWVLVGHDSEFISEEDQLSVELATFLDGLDFPYAVANMLPGKRASAQAIAAAAEALEVAHA
;
A
#
# COMPACT_ATOMS: atom_id res chain seq x y z
N MET A 1 9.93 3.01 8.19
CA MET A 1 8.52 2.77 7.78
C MET A 1 8.31 3.38 6.42
N ARG A 2 7.67 2.63 5.51
CA ARG A 2 7.38 3.02 4.13
C ARG A 2 5.90 2.80 3.86
N ILE A 3 5.27 3.76 3.20
CA ILE A 3 3.89 3.63 2.69
C ILE A 3 3.94 3.77 1.18
N GLN A 4 3.37 2.80 0.47
CA GLN A 4 3.21 2.83 -0.98
C GLN A 4 1.72 2.77 -1.32
N ILE A 5 1.23 3.76 -2.04
CA ILE A 5 -0.17 3.87 -2.46
C ILE A 5 -0.22 3.87 -3.98
N THR A 6 -0.92 2.91 -4.55
CA THR A 6 -1.21 2.81 -5.98
C THR A 6 -2.72 2.79 -6.20
N HIS A 7 -3.17 2.91 -7.45
CA HIS A 7 -4.59 3.00 -7.80
C HIS A 7 -5.45 1.83 -7.28
N ASN A 8 -4.84 0.65 -7.09
CA ASN A 8 -5.51 -0.58 -6.69
C ASN A 8 -4.86 -1.28 -5.50
N GLN A 9 -3.75 -0.76 -4.95
CA GLN A 9 -3.03 -1.38 -3.84
C GLN A 9 -2.48 -0.34 -2.87
N VAL A 10 -2.61 -0.58 -1.58
CA VAL A 10 -1.86 0.13 -0.54
C VAL A 10 -1.00 -0.88 0.17
N THR A 11 0.28 -0.59 0.32
CA THR A 11 1.21 -1.40 1.10
C THR A 11 1.87 -0.52 2.16
N ILE A 12 1.79 -0.93 3.42
CA ILE A 12 2.49 -0.32 4.54
C ILE A 12 3.53 -1.31 5.03
N GLU A 13 4.78 -0.89 5.09
CA GLU A 13 5.92 -1.68 5.50
C GLU A 13 6.61 -1.01 6.68
N ALA A 14 6.79 -1.77 7.75
CA ALA A 14 7.60 -1.36 8.89
C ALA A 14 8.86 -2.21 8.92
N THR A 15 9.99 -1.54 9.17
CA THR A 15 11.30 -2.17 9.25
C THR A 15 11.94 -1.72 10.53
N LEU A 16 12.43 -2.68 11.32
CA LEU A 16 13.18 -2.46 12.54
C LEU A 16 14.62 -2.96 12.31
N ASP A 17 15.61 -2.13 12.65
CA ASP A 17 17.03 -2.46 12.54
C ASP A 17 17.62 -2.63 13.94
N LEU A 18 17.97 -3.87 14.28
CA LEU A 18 18.51 -4.26 15.59
C LEU A 18 19.88 -4.97 15.44
N GLY A 19 20.61 -4.68 14.36
CA GLY A 19 21.78 -5.47 13.92
C GLY A 19 21.42 -6.67 13.04
N HIS A 20 20.14 -7.05 13.03
CA HIS A 20 19.46 -7.79 11.96
C HIS A 20 18.18 -7.01 11.60
N ARG A 21 17.71 -7.18 10.36
CA ARG A 21 16.57 -6.44 9.85
C ARG A 21 15.31 -7.28 9.97
N VAL A 22 14.34 -6.79 10.76
CA VAL A 22 13.00 -7.34 10.84
C VAL A 22 12.08 -6.47 10.00
N THR A 23 11.32 -7.08 9.08
CA THR A 23 10.39 -6.36 8.20
C THR A 23 9.04 -7.01 8.24
N VAL A 24 7.99 -6.22 8.47
CA VAL A 24 6.60 -6.65 8.38
C VAL A 24 5.88 -5.75 7.39
N SER A 25 5.11 -6.35 6.50
CA SER A 25 4.31 -5.58 5.54
C SER A 25 2.84 -5.98 5.56
N ARG A 26 2.01 -4.99 5.22
CA ARG A 26 0.57 -5.13 5.14
C ARG A 26 0.07 -4.60 3.82
N THR A 27 -0.73 -5.40 3.12
CA THR A 27 -1.22 -5.04 1.79
C THR A 27 -2.74 -5.06 1.74
N TRP A 28 -3.31 -3.93 1.32
CA TRP A 28 -4.71 -3.77 0.99
C TRP A 28 -4.87 -3.66 -0.52
N GLN A 29 -5.91 -4.26 -1.07
CA GLN A 29 -6.28 -4.11 -2.48
C GLN A 29 -7.66 -3.51 -2.60
N ARG A 30 -7.85 -2.78 -3.69
CA ARG A 30 -9.13 -2.17 -4.03
C ARG A 30 -10.07 -3.25 -4.57
N ARG A 31 -11.23 -3.44 -3.93
CA ARG A 31 -12.26 -4.39 -4.35
C ARG A 31 -13.54 -3.65 -4.71
N ASN A 32 -13.99 -3.81 -5.95
CA ASN A 32 -15.31 -3.34 -6.39
C ASN A 32 -16.39 -4.05 -5.55
N GLY A 33 -17.26 -3.26 -4.89
CA GLY A 33 -18.35 -3.76 -4.04
C GLY A 33 -18.10 -3.73 -2.53
N SER A 34 -16.91 -3.35 -2.06
CA SER A 34 -16.66 -3.03 -0.63
C SER A 34 -17.22 -1.64 -0.30
N ARG A 35 -17.86 -1.47 0.87
CA ARG A 35 -18.45 -0.19 1.33
C ARG A 35 -17.42 0.95 1.44
N THR A 36 -16.13 0.60 1.60
CA THR A 36 -14.98 1.52 1.64
C THR A 36 -14.05 1.38 0.43
N GLY A 37 -14.28 0.39 -0.44
CA GLY A 37 -13.52 0.14 -1.66
C GLY A 37 -12.20 -0.61 -1.47
N TRP A 38 -11.71 -0.81 -0.25
CA TRP A 38 -10.43 -1.47 0.05
C TRP A 38 -10.64 -2.70 0.93
N VAL A 39 -9.83 -3.74 0.71
CA VAL A 39 -9.86 -5.01 1.45
C VAL A 39 -8.43 -5.39 1.81
N LEU A 40 -8.19 -5.76 3.06
CA LEU A 40 -6.91 -6.32 3.49
C LEU A 40 -6.74 -7.70 2.85
N VAL A 41 -5.66 -7.91 2.09
CA VAL A 41 -5.46 -9.14 1.29
C VAL A 41 -4.43 -10.07 1.91
N GLY A 42 -3.64 -9.57 2.85
CA GLY A 42 -2.74 -10.41 3.62
C GLY A 42 -1.85 -9.62 4.55
N HIS A 43 -1.31 -10.33 5.53
CA HIS A 43 -0.10 -9.96 6.24
C HIS A 43 1.02 -10.71 5.51
N ASP A 44 1.90 -9.97 4.83
CA ASP A 44 3.15 -10.55 4.34
C ASP A 44 4.11 -10.60 5.54
N SER A 45 3.77 -11.50 6.45
CA SER A 45 4.64 -11.94 7.52
C SER A 45 5.30 -13.21 7.00
N GLU A 46 6.28 -13.06 6.09
CA GLU A 46 7.19 -14.15 5.82
C GLU A 46 7.89 -14.49 7.14
N PHE A 47 7.48 -15.61 7.75
CA PHE A 47 8.01 -16.22 8.97
C PHE A 47 7.78 -15.46 10.28
N ILE A 48 6.67 -15.78 10.96
CA ILE A 48 6.61 -15.66 12.43
C ILE A 48 6.99 -17.05 12.99
N SER A 49 8.28 -17.29 13.22
CA SER A 49 8.71 -18.33 14.15
C SER A 49 8.44 -17.87 15.59
N GLU A 50 8.19 -18.78 16.54
CA GLU A 50 7.96 -18.43 17.96
C GLU A 50 9.11 -17.61 18.60
N GLU A 51 10.31 -17.65 18.00
CA GLU A 51 11.46 -16.82 18.37
C GLU A 51 11.36 -15.34 17.92
N ASP A 52 10.41 -14.99 17.05
CA ASP A 52 10.30 -13.66 16.45
C ASP A 52 9.18 -12.82 17.07
N GLN A 53 9.20 -12.70 18.41
CA GLN A 53 8.26 -11.87 19.17
C GLN A 53 8.26 -10.41 18.70
N LEU A 54 9.38 -9.92 18.15
CA LEU A 54 9.50 -8.58 17.60
C LEU A 54 8.71 -8.40 16.31
N SER A 55 8.67 -9.41 15.43
CA SER A 55 7.76 -9.41 14.28
C SER A 55 6.29 -9.35 14.70
N VAL A 56 5.91 -10.00 15.81
CA VAL A 56 4.54 -9.95 16.36
C VAL A 56 4.20 -8.57 16.91
N GLU A 57 5.09 -7.95 17.69
CA GLU A 57 4.88 -6.59 18.18
C GLU A 57 4.85 -5.57 17.03
N LEU A 58 5.70 -5.73 16.03
CA LEU A 58 5.74 -4.87 14.85
C LEU A 58 4.48 -5.03 13.98
N ALA A 59 3.96 -6.25 13.85
CA ALA A 59 2.67 -6.51 13.23
C ALA A 59 1.51 -5.87 14.01
N THR A 60 1.54 -5.99 15.35
CA THR A 60 0.55 -5.37 16.25
C THR A 60 0.59 -3.84 16.16
N PHE A 61 1.78 -3.26 16.03
CA PHE A 61 1.95 -1.83 15.78
C PHE A 61 1.29 -1.42 14.46
N LEU A 62 1.49 -2.21 13.39
CA LEU A 62 0.82 -1.98 12.10
C LEU A 62 -0.71 -2.19 12.16
N ASP A 63 -1.23 -3.06 13.05
CA ASP A 63 -2.66 -3.21 13.32
C ASP A 63 -3.29 -1.96 13.93
N GLY A 64 -2.55 -1.23 14.75
CA GLY A 64 -3.01 0.00 15.37
C GLY A 64 -3.01 1.23 14.44
N LEU A 65 -2.41 1.14 13.24
CA LEU A 65 -2.37 2.26 12.31
C LEU A 65 -3.69 2.43 11.56
N ASP A 66 -4.26 3.62 11.63
CA ASP A 66 -5.42 3.99 10.82
C ASP A 66 -5.07 3.91 9.33
N PHE A 67 -5.93 3.21 8.58
CA PHE A 67 -5.78 3.15 7.13
C PHE A 67 -6.02 4.53 6.50
N PRO A 68 -5.12 5.05 5.66
CA PRO A 68 -5.20 6.41 5.13
C PRO A 68 -6.20 6.53 3.97
N TYR A 69 -7.50 6.36 4.26
CA TYR A 69 -8.58 6.35 3.27
C TYR A 69 -8.62 7.60 2.41
N ALA A 70 -8.40 8.78 3.00
CA ALA A 70 -8.42 10.05 2.27
C ALA A 70 -7.37 10.06 1.15
N VAL A 71 -6.14 9.64 1.47
CA VAL A 71 -5.01 9.61 0.53
C VAL A 71 -5.17 8.47 -0.48
N ALA A 72 -5.59 7.28 -0.04
CA ALA A 72 -5.83 6.13 -0.91
C ALA A 72 -6.93 6.39 -1.95
N ASN A 73 -7.94 7.18 -1.60
CA ASN A 73 -9.05 7.52 -2.50
C ASN A 73 -8.77 8.70 -3.44
N MET A 74 -7.65 9.41 -3.27
CA MET A 74 -7.23 10.43 -4.26
C MET A 74 -6.86 9.79 -5.60
N LEU A 75 -6.45 8.53 -5.60
CA LEU A 75 -6.13 7.81 -6.83
C LEU A 75 -7.43 7.31 -7.48
N PRO A 76 -7.64 7.60 -8.78
CA PRO A 76 -8.85 7.19 -9.48
C PRO A 76 -9.02 5.67 -9.39
N GLY A 77 -10.19 5.23 -8.92
CA GLY A 77 -10.49 3.81 -8.74
C GLY A 77 -10.74 3.03 -10.03
N LYS A 78 -10.86 3.74 -11.15
CA LYS A 78 -10.81 3.17 -12.48
C LYS A 78 -9.38 3.31 -12.98
N ARG A 79 -8.84 2.25 -13.60
CA ARG A 79 -7.74 2.42 -14.57
C ARG A 79 -8.08 3.63 -15.42
N ALA A 80 -7.19 4.61 -15.49
CA ALA A 80 -7.35 5.74 -16.40
C ALA A 80 -7.70 5.16 -17.77
N SER A 81 -8.76 5.67 -18.40
CA SER A 81 -9.12 5.20 -19.74
C SER A 81 -7.90 5.36 -20.64
N ALA A 82 -7.74 4.49 -21.65
CA ALA A 82 -6.63 4.62 -22.60
C ALA A 82 -6.57 6.04 -23.21
N GLN A 83 -7.73 6.69 -23.34
CA GLN A 83 -7.89 8.07 -23.75
C GLN A 83 -7.33 9.10 -22.75
N ALA A 84 -7.58 8.92 -21.45
CA ALA A 84 -7.00 9.78 -20.40
C ALA A 84 -5.48 9.59 -20.27
N ILE A 85 -4.99 8.37 -20.48
CA ILE A 85 -3.54 8.08 -20.52
C ILE A 85 -2.90 8.76 -21.74
N ALA A 86 -3.53 8.66 -22.92
CA ALA A 86 -3.06 9.32 -24.14
C ALA A 86 -3.03 10.85 -24.00
N ALA A 87 -4.09 11.45 -23.45
CA ALA A 87 -4.15 12.90 -23.21
C ALA A 87 -3.07 13.40 -22.23
N ALA A 88 -2.76 12.61 -21.19
CA ALA A 88 -1.69 12.94 -20.25
C ALA A 88 -0.29 12.81 -20.88
N ALA A 89 -0.08 11.82 -21.76
CA ALA A 89 1.16 11.65 -22.50
C ALA A 89 1.39 12.82 -23.48
N GLU A 90 0.35 13.24 -24.20
CA GLU A 90 0.41 14.38 -25.12
C GLU A 90 0.68 15.70 -24.37
N ALA A 91 0.08 15.90 -23.19
CA ALA A 91 0.33 17.07 -22.35
C ALA A 91 1.78 17.12 -21.81
N LEU A 92 2.40 15.97 -21.52
CA LEU A 92 3.80 15.89 -21.12
C LEU A 92 4.76 16.22 -22.27
N GLU A 93 4.42 15.84 -23.50
CA GLU A 93 5.23 16.10 -24.69
C GLU A 93 5.23 17.59 -25.05
N VAL A 94 4.08 18.28 -24.91
CA VAL A 94 3.97 19.73 -25.10
C VAL A 94 4.68 20.52 -24.00
N ALA A 95 4.72 20.00 -22.76
CA ALA A 95 5.44 20.66 -21.66
C ALA A 95 6.97 20.55 -21.76
N HIS A 96 7.48 19.65 -22.61
CA HIS A 96 8.91 19.40 -22.85
C HIS A 96 9.41 19.92 -24.22
N ALA A 97 8.57 20.65 -24.96
CA ALA A 97 8.88 21.34 -26.22
C ALA A 97 9.10 22.85 -26.00
#